data_AF-A0A5C3KCN4-F1
#
_entry.id   AF-A0A5C3KCN4-F1
#
_cell.length_a   1.000
_cell.length_b   1.000
_cell.length_c   1.000
_cell.angle_alpha   90.00
_cell.angle_beta   90.00
_cell.angle_gamma   90.00
#
_symmetry.space_group_name_H-M   'P 1'
#
loop_
_entity.id
_entity.type
_entity.pdbx_description
1 polymer ?
#
loop_
_entity_poly.entity_id
_entity_poly.type
_entity_poly.pdbx_seq_one_letter_code
_entity_poly.pdbx_strand_id
1 'polypeptide(L)'
;HISDVILTVEWLIASQDPEGDERSQRNHREEHVNKLVQWCHGAPGAVILLSTMIWLQSTEHRYFKLDKDLQAQLHTSIQQGADVIYERGLLQKGLGLCHSVAGSVNTLLSALCVLDQDAANMPYFTKAIHLAHLVMQVDKFVQDGAMKVQDRPWSMYEGMSGMCCAWVEVLQRLSKGSRIGSSMPGYDDLLTVE
;
A
#
# COMPACT_ATOMS: atom_id res chain seq x y z
N HIS A 1 -6.16 -25.54 0.30
CA HIS A 1 -5.99 -24.22 0.95
C HIS A 1 -5.98 -23.05 -0.03
N ILE A 2 -5.38 -23.14 -1.24
CA ILE A 2 -5.41 -22.02 -2.20
C ILE A 2 -6.84 -21.56 -2.51
N SER A 3 -7.77 -22.49 -2.73
CA SER A 3 -9.18 -22.15 -2.93
C SER A 3 -9.81 -21.42 -1.74
N ASP A 4 -9.46 -21.81 -0.50
CA ASP A 4 -9.95 -21.14 0.70
C ASP A 4 -9.40 -19.70 0.83
N VAL A 5 -8.13 -19.51 0.44
CA VAL A 5 -7.50 -18.17 0.38
C VAL A 5 -8.21 -17.29 -0.65
N ILE A 6 -8.49 -17.81 -1.84
CA ILE A 6 -9.21 -17.09 -2.90
C ILE A 6 -10.61 -16.68 -2.42
N LEU A 7 -11.38 -17.61 -1.83
CA LEU A 7 -12.72 -17.32 -1.28
C LEU A 7 -12.68 -16.26 -0.17
N THR A 8 -11.62 -16.26 0.65
CA THR A 8 -11.43 -15.25 1.70
C THR A 8 -11.20 -13.87 1.09
N VAL A 9 -10.44 -13.80 0.00
CA VAL A 9 -10.14 -12.53 -0.69
C VAL A 9 -11.37 -11.99 -1.42
N GLU A 10 -12.14 -12.84 -2.08
CA GLU A 10 -13.43 -12.46 -2.66
C GLU A 10 -14.35 -11.85 -1.60
N TRP A 11 -14.39 -12.46 -0.42
CA TRP A 11 -15.15 -11.95 0.71
C TRP A 11 -14.63 -10.59 1.23
N LEU A 12 -13.30 -10.39 1.24
CA LEU A 12 -12.69 -9.10 1.63
C LEU A 12 -13.08 -7.99 0.65
N ILE A 13 -12.92 -8.21 -0.66
CA ILE A 13 -13.31 -7.25 -1.70
C ILE A 13 -14.79 -6.89 -1.58
N ALA A 14 -15.66 -7.88 -1.38
CA ALA A 14 -17.09 -7.65 -1.20
C ALA A 14 -17.45 -6.89 0.11
N SER A 15 -16.50 -6.78 1.04
CA SER A 15 -16.68 -6.12 2.33
C SER A 15 -16.11 -4.70 2.39
N GLN A 16 -15.50 -4.21 1.29
CA GLN A 16 -14.99 -2.85 1.18
C GLN A 16 -16.08 -1.80 1.48
N ASP A 17 -15.64 -0.63 1.93
CA ASP A 17 -16.53 0.52 2.07
C ASP A 17 -16.81 1.18 0.70
N PRO A 18 -17.74 2.15 0.62
CA PRO A 18 -18.08 2.80 -0.66
C PRO A 18 -16.93 3.57 -1.33
N GLU A 19 -15.86 3.91 -0.61
CA GLU A 19 -14.66 4.56 -1.15
C GLU A 19 -13.60 3.54 -1.60
N GLY A 20 -13.81 2.24 -1.35
CA GLY A 20 -12.85 1.19 -1.65
C GLY A 20 -11.79 0.99 -0.57
N ASP A 21 -12.00 1.52 0.64
CA ASP A 21 -11.16 1.24 1.81
C ASP A 21 -11.64 -0.03 2.52
N GLU A 22 -10.69 -0.77 3.10
CA GLU A 22 -10.99 -1.98 3.86
C GLU A 22 -11.42 -1.64 5.27
N ARG A 23 -12.49 -2.27 5.75
CA ARG A 23 -13.02 -1.96 7.08
C ARG A 23 -12.06 -2.41 8.19
N SER A 24 -11.60 -1.46 9.00
CA SER A 24 -10.75 -1.73 10.17
C SER A 24 -11.40 -2.60 11.25
N GLN A 25 -12.74 -2.59 11.36
CA GLN A 25 -13.53 -3.46 12.24
C GLN A 25 -14.89 -3.79 11.61
N ARG A 26 -15.39 -5.00 11.86
CA ARG A 26 -16.71 -5.46 11.39
C ARG A 26 -17.81 -4.99 12.34
N ASN A 27 -18.24 -3.73 12.20
CA ASN A 27 -19.46 -3.27 12.88
C ASN A 27 -20.66 -3.44 11.94
N HIS A 28 -21.56 -4.36 12.29
CA HIS A 28 -22.73 -4.78 11.51
C HIS A 28 -23.80 -3.69 11.29
N ARG A 29 -23.58 -2.43 11.69
CA ARG A 29 -24.68 -1.46 11.84
C ARG A 29 -24.61 -0.17 11.04
N GLU A 30 -23.51 0.18 10.39
CA GLU A 30 -23.46 1.48 9.71
C GLU A 30 -22.58 1.46 8.45
N GLU A 31 -23.09 2.07 7.38
CA GLU A 31 -22.34 2.47 6.18
C GLU A 31 -21.43 3.66 6.54
N HIS A 32 -20.41 3.43 7.36
CA HIS A 32 -19.41 4.45 7.65
C HIS A 32 -18.18 4.26 6.77
N VAL A 33 -17.73 5.35 6.17
CA VAL A 33 -16.40 5.47 5.55
C VAL A 33 -15.34 5.15 6.61
N ASN A 34 -14.46 4.19 6.30
CA ASN A 34 -13.36 3.85 7.19
C ASN A 34 -12.45 5.07 7.33
N LYS A 35 -12.11 5.42 8.58
CA LYS A 35 -11.28 6.60 8.88
C LYS A 35 -9.79 6.29 8.81
N LEU A 36 -9.42 5.00 8.90
CA LEU A 36 -8.03 4.57 9.00
C LEU A 36 -7.49 4.12 7.65
N VAL A 37 -6.54 4.89 7.11
CA VAL A 37 -5.78 4.52 5.90
C VAL A 37 -4.36 4.14 6.36
N GLN A 38 -4.24 3.00 7.04
CA GLN A 38 -2.99 2.56 7.68
C GLN A 38 -2.65 1.13 7.24
N TRP A 39 -1.37 0.78 7.15
CA TRP A 39 -0.98 -0.59 6.80
C TRP A 39 -1.55 -1.62 7.78
N CYS A 40 -1.51 -1.33 9.08
CA CYS A 40 -2.08 -2.24 10.07
C CYS A 40 -3.61 -2.29 10.06
N HIS A 41 -4.31 -1.25 9.57
CA HIS A 41 -5.77 -1.18 9.51
C HIS A 41 -6.22 -0.27 8.36
N GLY A 42 -6.75 -0.87 7.30
CA GLY A 42 -7.31 -0.16 6.14
C GLY A 42 -6.71 -0.61 4.80
N ALA A 43 -6.98 0.20 3.77
CA ALA A 43 -6.61 -0.03 2.39
C ALA A 43 -5.14 -0.39 2.19
N PRO A 44 -4.15 0.22 2.89
CA PRO A 44 -2.76 -0.05 2.56
C PRO A 44 -2.35 -1.52 2.69
N GLY A 45 -2.75 -2.18 3.78
CA GLY A 45 -2.43 -3.60 3.98
C GLY A 45 -3.09 -4.51 2.93
N ALA A 46 -4.31 -4.20 2.52
CA ALA A 46 -5.03 -4.99 1.52
C ALA A 46 -4.55 -4.74 0.10
N VAL A 47 -4.28 -3.49 -0.29
CA VAL A 47 -3.71 -3.20 -1.61
C VAL A 47 -2.43 -4.00 -1.85
N ILE A 48 -1.57 -4.15 -0.83
CA ILE A 48 -0.38 -5.01 -0.93
C ILE A 48 -0.76 -6.48 -1.16
N LEU A 49 -1.71 -7.02 -0.37
CA LEU A 49 -2.20 -8.40 -0.51
C LEU A 49 -2.77 -8.67 -1.91
N LEU A 50 -3.69 -7.82 -2.37
CA LEU A 50 -4.34 -7.96 -3.68
C LEU A 50 -3.33 -7.83 -4.82
N SER A 51 -2.38 -6.89 -4.71
CA SER A 51 -1.28 -6.77 -5.69
C SER A 51 -0.39 -8.01 -5.72
N THR A 52 -0.10 -8.59 -4.55
CA THR A 52 0.66 -9.85 -4.42
C THR A 52 -0.05 -11.01 -5.11
N MET A 53 -1.39 -11.08 -5.03
CA MET A 53 -2.14 -12.13 -5.71
C MET A 53 -2.08 -12.03 -7.23
N ILE A 54 -2.17 -10.81 -7.78
CA ILE A 54 -1.97 -10.58 -9.22
C ILE A 54 -0.54 -10.92 -9.66
N TRP A 55 0.44 -10.60 -8.82
CA TRP A 55 1.82 -10.99 -9.06
C TRP A 55 1.99 -12.52 -9.07
N LEU A 56 1.47 -13.24 -8.06
CA LEU A 56 1.49 -14.70 -7.99
C LEU A 56 0.75 -15.35 -9.16
N GLN A 57 -0.36 -14.77 -9.62
CA GLN A 57 -1.04 -15.21 -10.83
C GLN A 57 -0.14 -15.13 -12.06
N SER A 58 0.77 -14.15 -12.11
CA SER A 58 1.67 -13.94 -13.24
C SER A 58 2.95 -14.79 -13.15
N THR A 59 3.52 -14.95 -11.96
CA THR A 59 4.79 -15.67 -11.73
C THR A 59 4.60 -17.15 -11.43
N GLU A 60 3.55 -17.50 -10.69
CA GLU A 60 3.27 -18.85 -10.18
C GLU A 60 1.98 -19.47 -10.76
N HIS A 61 1.60 -19.08 -11.99
CA HIS A 61 0.37 -19.47 -12.69
C HIS A 61 0.08 -20.99 -12.76
N ARG A 62 1.08 -21.84 -12.51
CA ARG A 62 0.92 -23.30 -12.43
C ARG A 62 0.19 -23.73 -11.17
N TYR A 63 0.41 -23.03 -10.06
CA TYR A 63 -0.10 -23.35 -8.73
C TYR A 63 -1.17 -22.36 -8.26
N PHE A 64 -1.05 -21.10 -8.68
CA PHE A 64 -1.97 -20.03 -8.31
C PHE A 64 -2.72 -19.55 -9.55
N LYS A 65 -4.03 -19.80 -9.59
CA LYS A 65 -4.91 -19.44 -10.72
C LYS A 65 -6.12 -18.68 -10.22
N LEU A 66 -6.26 -17.47 -10.74
CA LEU A 66 -7.41 -16.60 -10.59
C LEU A 66 -8.18 -16.61 -11.91
N ASP A 67 -9.51 -16.69 -11.84
CA ASP A 67 -10.34 -16.46 -13.00
C ASP A 67 -10.25 -14.98 -13.45
N LYS A 68 -10.72 -14.70 -14.66
CA LYS A 68 -10.59 -13.37 -15.25
C LYS A 68 -11.46 -12.31 -14.55
N ASP A 69 -12.61 -12.72 -14.02
CA ASP A 69 -13.54 -11.80 -13.38
C ASP A 69 -12.97 -11.35 -12.02
N LEU A 70 -12.39 -12.29 -11.26
CA LEU A 70 -11.67 -11.97 -10.03
C LEU A 70 -10.42 -11.11 -10.29
N GLN A 71 -9.66 -11.38 -11.36
CA GLN A 71 -8.52 -10.52 -11.73
C GLN A 71 -8.97 -9.07 -12.01
N ALA A 72 -10.11 -8.89 -12.70
CA ALA A 72 -10.66 -7.56 -12.96
C ALA A 72 -11.12 -6.88 -11.66
N GLN A 73 -11.80 -7.60 -10.77
CA GLN A 73 -12.22 -7.08 -9.46
C GLN A 73 -11.02 -6.65 -8.61
N LEU A 74 -9.98 -7.49 -8.53
CA LEU A 74 -8.74 -7.17 -7.83
C LEU A 74 -8.10 -5.89 -8.38
N HIS A 75 -8.01 -5.76 -9.71
CA HIS A 75 -7.45 -4.56 -10.33
C HIS A 75 -8.25 -3.31 -9.96
N THR A 76 -9.58 -3.37 -10.02
CA THR A 76 -10.45 -2.26 -9.61
C THR A 76 -10.24 -1.91 -8.13
N SER A 77 -10.23 -2.91 -7.24
CA SER A 77 -10.01 -2.69 -5.80
C SER A 77 -8.62 -2.14 -5.49
N ILE A 78 -7.55 -2.59 -6.14
CA ILE A 78 -6.22 -2.01 -5.88
C ILE A 78 -6.16 -0.57 -6.39
N GLN A 79 -6.83 -0.26 -7.51
CA GLN A 79 -6.88 1.10 -8.04
C GLN A 79 -7.60 2.05 -7.07
N GLN A 80 -8.79 1.67 -6.61
CA GLN A 80 -9.56 2.46 -5.64
C GLN A 80 -8.79 2.65 -4.33
N GLY A 81 -8.23 1.56 -3.80
CA GLY A 81 -7.40 1.63 -2.60
C GLY A 81 -6.18 2.53 -2.79
N ALA A 82 -5.49 2.46 -3.93
CA ALA A 82 -4.35 3.33 -4.23
C ALA A 82 -4.75 4.81 -4.33
N ASP A 83 -5.92 5.12 -4.89
CA ASP A 83 -6.45 6.48 -4.94
C ASP A 83 -6.76 7.02 -3.53
N VAL A 84 -7.44 6.23 -2.69
CA VAL A 84 -7.68 6.56 -1.26
C VAL A 84 -6.35 6.79 -0.53
N ILE A 85 -5.36 5.91 -0.74
CA ILE A 85 -4.04 6.03 -0.12
C ILE A 85 -3.33 7.29 -0.56
N TYR A 86 -3.44 7.70 -1.82
CA TYR A 86 -2.82 8.93 -2.26
C TYR A 86 -3.52 10.17 -1.67
N GLU A 87 -4.85 10.19 -1.64
CA GLU A 87 -5.63 11.31 -1.12
C GLU A 87 -5.49 11.49 0.41
N ARG A 88 -5.38 10.38 1.14
CA ARG A 88 -5.47 10.37 2.62
C ARG A 88 -4.23 9.81 3.32
N GLY A 89 -3.20 9.40 2.59
CA GLY A 89 -1.99 8.75 3.11
C GLY A 89 -0.91 9.70 3.65
N LEU A 90 -1.11 11.02 3.57
CA LEU A 90 -0.28 11.99 4.31
C LEU A 90 -0.74 12.05 5.77
N LEU A 91 -0.46 10.97 6.51
CA LEU A 91 -0.99 10.72 7.84
C LEU A 91 -0.35 11.61 8.91
N GLN A 92 -1.18 12.17 9.79
CA GLN A 92 -0.76 13.02 10.92
C GLN A 92 0.05 12.26 11.99
N LYS A 93 0.12 10.93 11.92
CA LYS A 93 0.70 10.09 12.98
C LYS A 93 2.23 10.00 12.92
N GLY A 94 2.83 10.30 11.77
CA GLY A 94 4.29 10.33 11.64
C GLY A 94 4.85 9.72 10.36
N LEU A 95 6.10 9.28 10.44
CA LEU A 95 6.90 8.84 9.29
C LEU A 95 6.99 7.31 9.09
N GLY A 96 6.68 6.49 10.09
CA GLY A 96 6.91 5.03 10.03
C GLY A 96 6.07 4.23 9.02
N LEU A 97 6.36 2.93 8.96
CA LEU A 97 5.68 1.98 8.07
C LEU A 97 4.28 1.56 8.53
N CYS A 98 4.03 1.46 9.84
CA CYS A 98 2.86 0.75 10.35
C CYS A 98 1.54 1.50 10.10
N HIS A 99 1.54 2.80 10.35
CA HIS A 99 0.33 3.63 10.36
C HIS A 99 0.66 5.10 10.08
N SER A 100 1.61 5.30 9.17
CA SER A 100 2.28 6.56 8.90
C SER A 100 2.67 6.64 7.41
N VAL A 101 3.24 7.76 6.99
CA VAL A 101 3.41 8.10 5.57
C VAL A 101 4.26 7.08 4.79
N ALA A 102 5.31 6.51 5.40
CA ALA A 102 6.13 5.52 4.70
C ALA A 102 5.37 4.24 4.34
N GLY A 103 4.36 3.85 5.13
CA GLY A 103 3.48 2.73 4.81
C GLY A 103 2.63 3.01 3.57
N SER A 104 2.07 4.22 3.48
CA SER A 104 1.31 4.68 2.31
C SER A 104 2.18 4.71 1.06
N VAL A 105 3.40 5.26 1.15
CA VAL A 105 4.37 5.28 0.03
C VAL A 105 4.72 3.86 -0.42
N ASN A 106 5.12 2.97 0.49
CA ASN A 106 5.46 1.58 0.12
C ASN A 106 4.31 0.83 -0.51
N THR A 107 3.08 1.09 -0.07
CA THR A 107 1.91 0.46 -0.67
C THR A 107 1.72 0.91 -2.11
N LEU A 108 1.81 2.21 -2.39
CA LEU A 108 1.73 2.71 -3.76
C LEU A 108 2.83 2.11 -4.65
N LEU A 109 4.05 1.95 -4.12
CA LEU A 109 5.15 1.29 -4.82
C LEU A 109 4.86 -0.20 -5.09
N SER A 110 4.25 -0.90 -4.15
CA SER A 110 3.90 -2.32 -4.32
C SER A 110 2.80 -2.54 -5.37
N ALA A 111 1.87 -1.59 -5.49
CA ALA A 111 0.79 -1.64 -6.48
C ALA A 111 1.24 -1.33 -7.93
N LEU A 112 2.46 -0.82 -8.15
CA LEU A 112 2.90 -0.39 -9.48
C LEU A 112 2.95 -1.52 -10.51
N CYS A 113 3.26 -2.75 -10.08
CA CYS A 113 3.27 -3.90 -11.00
C CYS A 113 1.90 -4.19 -11.62
N VAL A 114 0.83 -3.74 -10.97
CA VAL A 114 -0.55 -3.86 -11.44
C VAL A 114 -0.98 -2.59 -12.18
N LEU A 115 -0.77 -1.41 -11.57
CA LEU A 115 -1.37 -0.16 -12.00
C LEU A 115 -0.57 0.61 -13.06
N ASP A 116 0.75 0.44 -13.08
CA ASP A 116 1.70 1.22 -13.85
C ASP A 116 2.50 0.29 -14.79
N GLN A 117 1.79 -0.31 -15.76
CA GLN A 117 2.36 -1.27 -16.72
C GLN A 117 3.04 -0.61 -17.93
N ASP A 118 2.73 0.66 -18.20
CA ASP A 118 3.33 1.46 -19.27
C ASP A 118 4.47 2.32 -18.71
N ALA A 119 5.71 1.97 -19.07
CA ALA A 119 6.90 2.70 -18.64
C ALA A 119 6.91 4.18 -19.07
N ALA A 120 6.14 4.57 -20.08
CA ALA A 120 6.01 5.96 -20.51
C ALA A 120 4.99 6.76 -19.67
N ASN A 121 4.10 6.09 -18.94
CA ASN A 121 3.03 6.71 -18.17
C ASN A 121 2.83 6.02 -16.81
N MET A 122 3.51 6.54 -15.79
CA MET A 122 3.56 5.97 -14.43
C MET A 122 2.90 6.92 -13.40
N PRO A 123 1.57 7.14 -13.45
CA PRO A 123 0.89 8.08 -12.57
C PRO A 123 0.97 7.66 -11.10
N TYR A 124 0.88 6.38 -10.77
CA TYR A 124 0.94 5.92 -9.37
C TYR A 124 2.36 6.00 -8.80
N PHE A 125 3.38 5.80 -9.62
CA PHE A 125 4.76 6.04 -9.19
C PHE A 125 4.98 7.53 -8.88
N THR A 126 4.45 8.41 -9.73
CA THR A 126 4.49 9.86 -9.50
C THR A 126 3.76 10.24 -8.20
N LYS A 127 2.58 9.65 -7.94
CA LYS A 127 1.84 9.80 -6.68
C LYS A 127 2.68 9.36 -5.47
N ALA A 128 3.37 8.21 -5.55
CA ALA A 128 4.24 7.72 -4.48
C ALA A 128 5.41 8.66 -4.19
N ILE A 129 6.11 9.14 -5.22
CA ILE A 129 7.19 10.12 -5.11
C ILE A 129 6.68 11.42 -4.51
N HIS A 130 5.52 11.90 -4.96
CA HIS A 130 4.93 13.13 -4.45
C HIS A 130 4.64 13.03 -2.95
N LEU A 131 4.02 11.94 -2.49
CA LEU A 131 3.74 11.71 -1.07
C LEU A 131 5.02 11.65 -0.23
N ALA A 132 6.04 10.93 -0.74
CA ALA A 132 7.35 10.85 -0.10
C ALA A 132 8.05 12.22 -0.03
N HIS A 133 7.91 13.05 -1.06
CA HIS A 133 8.47 14.39 -1.11
C HIS A 133 7.76 15.36 -0.15
N LEU A 134 6.42 15.32 -0.08
CA LEU A 134 5.64 16.19 0.82
C LEU A 134 6.11 16.05 2.27
N VAL A 135 6.37 14.81 2.71
CA VAL A 135 6.76 14.53 4.10
C VAL A 135 8.17 15.01 4.45
N MET A 136 8.98 15.46 3.48
CA MET A 136 10.27 16.11 3.78
C MET A 136 10.11 17.42 4.56
N GLN A 137 8.91 18.02 4.55
CA GLN A 137 8.56 19.19 5.37
C GLN A 137 8.05 18.79 6.77
N VAL A 138 8.43 17.61 7.28
CA VAL A 138 7.95 17.07 8.57
C VAL A 138 8.14 18.05 9.73
N ASP A 139 9.26 18.76 9.79
CA ASP A 139 9.52 19.72 10.88
C ASP A 139 8.46 20.83 10.90
N LYS A 140 8.04 21.31 9.72
CA LYS A 140 6.97 22.30 9.60
C LYS A 140 5.63 21.70 10.01
N PHE A 141 5.31 20.49 9.58
CA PHE A 141 4.05 19.83 9.98
C PHE A 141 3.97 19.59 11.49
N VAL A 142 5.09 19.26 12.12
CA VAL A 142 5.17 19.12 13.59
C VAL A 142 5.01 20.46 14.28
N GLN A 143 5.69 21.51 13.80
CA GLN A 143 5.58 22.88 14.34
C GLN A 143 4.15 23.43 14.25
N ASP A 144 3.47 23.21 13.12
CA ASP A 144 2.12 23.68 12.86
C ASP A 144 1.03 22.78 13.50
N GLY A 145 1.44 21.70 14.18
CA GLY A 145 0.54 20.74 14.83
C GLY A 145 -0.21 19.79 13.88
N ALA A 146 0.12 19.82 12.60
CA ALA A 146 -0.45 18.94 11.57
C ALA A 146 0.06 17.49 11.65
N MET A 147 1.22 17.26 12.27
CA MET A 147 1.79 15.92 12.49
C MET A 147 2.33 15.77 13.92
N LYS A 148 2.22 14.56 14.47
CA LYS A 148 2.72 14.21 15.81
C LYS A 148 4.19 13.78 15.77
N VAL A 149 4.92 14.09 16.85
CA VAL A 149 6.18 13.43 17.18
C VAL A 149 5.88 11.98 17.57
N GLN A 150 6.64 11.03 17.04
CA GLN A 150 6.39 9.61 17.29
C GLN A 150 7.09 9.13 18.56
N ASP A 151 6.50 8.14 19.23
CA ASP A 151 7.04 7.58 20.48
C ASP A 151 8.44 6.98 20.30
N ARG A 152 8.69 6.36 19.13
CA ARG A 152 9.98 5.80 18.73
C ARG A 152 10.44 6.40 17.41
N PRO A 153 10.97 7.64 17.41
CA PRO A 153 11.15 8.47 16.21
C PRO A 153 12.19 7.92 15.23
N TRP A 154 13.03 6.98 15.65
CA TRP A 154 14.07 6.37 14.80
C TRP A 154 13.77 4.92 14.41
N SER A 155 12.67 4.35 14.89
CA SER A 155 12.31 2.96 14.60
C SER A 155 11.79 2.77 13.18
N MET A 156 11.78 1.53 12.69
CA MET A 156 11.33 1.19 11.34
C MET A 156 9.80 1.34 11.17
N TYR A 157 9.01 0.82 12.12
CA TYR A 157 7.55 0.79 11.97
C TYR A 157 6.85 2.06 12.46
N GLU A 158 7.49 2.89 13.28
CA GLU A 158 6.88 4.14 13.79
C GLU A 158 7.65 5.39 13.38
N GLY A 159 8.94 5.28 13.08
CA GLY A 159 9.84 6.42 12.93
C GLY A 159 10.50 6.55 11.55
N MET A 160 11.55 7.36 11.53
CA MET A 160 12.28 7.80 10.34
C MET A 160 12.92 6.65 9.56
N SER A 161 13.34 5.57 10.23
CA SER A 161 13.93 4.42 9.54
C SER A 161 12.96 3.82 8.51
N GLY A 162 11.66 3.81 8.78
CA GLY A 162 10.66 3.37 7.80
C GLY A 162 10.62 4.26 6.55
N MET A 163 10.70 5.58 6.74
CA MET A 163 10.73 6.54 5.64
C MET A 163 12.04 6.47 4.85
N CYS A 164 13.17 6.18 5.51
CA CYS A 164 14.42 5.88 4.82
C CYS A 164 14.28 4.66 3.89
N CYS A 165 13.65 3.58 4.36
CA CYS A 165 13.36 2.41 3.52
C CYS A 165 12.51 2.77 2.29
N ALA A 166 11.44 3.54 2.50
CA ALA A 166 10.57 4.01 1.40
C ALA A 166 11.35 4.84 0.35
N TRP A 167 12.21 5.77 0.81
CA TRP A 167 13.04 6.58 -0.09
C TRP A 167 14.08 5.76 -0.84
N VAL A 168 14.71 4.78 -0.18
CA VAL A 168 15.65 3.86 -0.84
C VAL A 168 14.96 3.13 -1.99
N GLU A 169 13.73 2.63 -1.78
CA GLU A 169 12.97 1.98 -2.84
C GLU A 169 12.67 2.92 -4.01
N VAL A 170 12.21 4.15 -3.71
CA VAL A 170 11.98 5.19 -4.74
C VAL A 170 13.25 5.42 -5.56
N LEU A 171 14.40 5.62 -4.91
CA LEU A 171 15.68 5.86 -5.56
C LEU A 171 16.16 4.66 -6.38
N GLN A 172 15.92 3.44 -5.91
CA GLN A 172 16.23 2.23 -6.67
C GLN A 172 15.42 2.16 -7.97
N ARG A 173 14.11 2.42 -7.92
CA ARG A 173 13.25 2.41 -9.12
C ARG A 173 13.58 3.53 -10.10
N LEU A 174 14.00 4.70 -9.61
CA LEU A 174 14.49 5.79 -10.45
C LEU A 174 15.81 5.45 -11.16
N SER A 175 16.71 4.72 -10.50
CA SER A 175 18.07 4.47 -11.01
C SER A 175 18.21 3.23 -11.88
N LYS A 176 17.51 2.14 -11.56
CA LYS A 176 17.66 0.83 -12.23
C LYS A 176 16.50 0.45 -13.14
N GLY A 177 15.48 1.31 -13.28
CA GLY A 177 14.21 0.94 -13.92
C GLY A 177 13.35 0.05 -13.02
N SER A 178 12.13 -0.28 -13.48
CA SER A 178 11.11 -0.99 -12.69
C SER A 178 11.65 -2.31 -12.11
N ARG A 179 11.78 -2.38 -10.77
CA ARG A 179 11.88 -3.65 -10.07
C ARG A 179 10.49 -4.26 -10.03
N ILE A 180 10.38 -5.51 -10.51
CA ILE A 180 9.18 -6.33 -10.37
C ILE A 180 9.28 -6.98 -8.99
N GLY A 181 8.47 -6.54 -8.04
CA GLY A 181 8.44 -7.10 -6.70
C GLY A 181 8.07 -6.06 -5.65
N SER A 182 7.71 -6.56 -4.47
CA SER A 182 7.27 -5.73 -3.37
C SER A 182 8.43 -5.36 -2.45
N SER A 183 8.24 -4.30 -1.67
CA SER A 183 9.34 -3.53 -1.09
C SER A 183 9.16 -3.18 0.38
N MET A 184 8.04 -3.52 0.99
CA MET A 184 7.75 -3.19 2.36
C MET A 184 8.54 -4.12 3.30
N PRO A 185 9.48 -3.57 4.10
CA PRO A 185 10.33 -4.39 4.96
C PRO A 185 9.55 -5.25 5.94
N GLY A 186 9.88 -6.54 6.00
CA GLY A 186 9.29 -7.51 6.91
C GLY A 186 7.81 -7.83 6.63
N TYR A 187 7.34 -7.60 5.40
CA TYR A 187 5.97 -7.92 5.02
C TYR A 187 5.89 -8.62 3.67
N ASP A 188 6.21 -7.91 2.60
CA ASP A 188 6.09 -8.42 1.24
C ASP A 188 7.48 -8.60 0.57
N ASP A 189 8.54 -7.98 1.10
CA ASP A 189 9.96 -8.15 0.72
C ASP A 189 10.50 -9.59 0.87
N LEU A 190 9.72 -10.48 1.48
CA LEU A 190 10.04 -11.91 1.62
C LEU A 190 9.93 -12.69 0.30
N LEU A 191 9.30 -12.11 -0.72
CA LEU A 191 9.13 -12.74 -2.04
C LEU A 191 10.32 -12.48 -2.97
N THR A 192 11.25 -11.61 -2.57
CA THR A 192 12.49 -11.32 -3.31
C THR A 192 13.67 -12.08 -2.70
N VAL A 193 13.65 -13.41 -2.76
CA VAL A 193 14.86 -14.21 -2.50
C VAL A 193 15.46 -14.54 -3.86
N GLU A 194 16.55 -13.85 -4.21
CA GLU A 194 17.42 -14.20 -5.35
C GLU A 194 18.10 -15.56 -5.15
#